data_AF-A0A441X5S6-F1
#
_entry.id   AF-A0A441X5S6-F1
#
_cell.length_a   1.000
_cell.length_b   1.000
_cell.length_c   1.000
_cell.angle_alpha   90.00
_cell.angle_beta   90.00
_cell.angle_gamma   90.00
#
_symmetry.space_group_name_H-M   'P 1'
#
loop_
_entity.id
_entity.type
_entity.pdbx_description
1 polymer ?
#
loop_
_entity_poly.entity_id
_entity_poly.type
_entity_poly.pdbx_seq_one_letter_code
_entity_poly.pdbx_strand_id
1 'polypeptide(L)' 'MVEVTLWGALGQLAGGQSKVEVEAKDIRELFRKLAEQYPG' A
#
# COMPACT_ATOMS: atom_id res chain seq x y z
N MET A 1 -3.81 -1.61 -12.30
CA MET A 1 -3.21 -2.39 -11.20
C MET A 1 -1.73 -2.06 -11.11
N VAL A 2 -1.25 -1.66 -9.93
CA VAL A 2 0.17 -1.35 -9.68
C VAL A 2 0.63 -2.22 -8.51
N GLU A 3 1.76 -2.91 -8.68
CA GLU A 3 2.44 -3.61 -7.59
C GLU A 3 3.24 -2.59 -6.76
N VAL A 4 2.95 -2.49 -5.47
CA VAL A 4 3.67 -1.63 -4.53
C VAL A 4 4.53 -2.51 -3.65
N THR A 5 5.84 -2.25 -3.66
CA THR A 5 6.76 -2.89 -2.72
C THR A 5 6.85 -2.06 -1.44
N LEU A 6 6.50 -2.66 -0.31
CA LEU A 6 6.53 -2.05 1.01
C LEU A 6 7.81 -2.45 1.75
N TRP A 7 8.50 -1.45 2.29
CA TRP A 7 9.79 -1.64 2.96
C TRP A 7 9.69 -1.30 4.45
N GLY A 8 10.47 -2.01 5.27
CA GLY A 8 10.61 -1.74 6.70
C GLY A 8 9.27 -1.70 7.44
N ALA A 9 9.00 -0.58 8.12
CA ALA A 9 7.80 -0.39 8.94
C ALA A 9 6.48 -0.46 8.12
N LEU A 10 6.51 -0.10 6.83
CA LEU A 10 5.31 -0.15 5.98
C LEU A 10 4.84 -1.60 5.74
N GLY A 11 5.78 -2.55 5.63
CA GLY A 11 5.43 -3.96 5.52
C GLY A 11 4.78 -4.50 6.80
N GLN A 12 5.19 -4.00 7.97
CA GLN A 12 4.58 -4.38 9.26
C GLN A 12 3.14 -3.87 9.37
N LEU A 13 2.89 -2.61 8.96
CA LEU A 13 1.54 -2.05 8.93
C LEU A 13 0.62 -2.78 7.94
N ALA A 14 1.18 -3.28 6.83
CA ALA A 14 0.46 -4.10 5.86
C ALA A 14 0.36 -5.59 6.26
N GLY A 15 0.32 -5.91 7.55
CA GLY A 15 0.17 -7.27 8.05
C GLY A 15 1.35 -8.20 7.74
N GLY A 16 2.54 -7.64 7.58
CA GLY A 16 3.76 -8.37 7.20
C GLY A 16 3.93 -8.58 5.68
N GLN A 17 3.04 -8.02 4.85
CA GLN A 17 3.14 -8.14 3.40
C GLN A 17 4.18 -7.15 2.85
N SER A 18 5.17 -7.67 2.11
CA SER A 18 6.18 -6.85 1.43
C SER A 18 5.74 -6.35 0.06
N LYS A 19 4.66 -6.91 -0.50
CA LYS A 19 4.11 -6.54 -1.81
C LYS A 19 2.58 -6.51 -1.73
N VAL A 20 2.00 -5.43 -2.23
CA VAL A 20 0.55 -5.24 -2.28
C VAL A 20 0.15 -4.76 -3.66
N GLU A 21 -0.95 -5.28 -4.20
CA GLU A 21 -1.50 -4.82 -5.46
C GLU A 21 -2.57 -3.76 -5.21
N VAL A 22 -2.38 -2.57 -5.78
CA VAL A 22 -3.33 -1.46 -5.63
C VAL A 22 -3.80 -1.01 -7.00
N GLU A 23 -5.11 -0.92 -7.17
CA GLU A 23 -5.69 -0.25 -8.31
C GLU A 23 -5.72 1.25 -8.06
N ALA A 24 -4.90 2.04 -8.76
CA ALA A 24 -4.94 3.50 -8.67
C ALA A 24 -4.62 4.13 -10.02
N LYS A 25 -5.25 5.27 -10.33
CA LYS A 25 -4.97 6.01 -11.58
C LYS A 25 -3.78 6.97 -11.44
N ASP A 26 -3.49 7.40 -10.22
CA ASP A 26 -2.43 8.35 -9.90
C ASP A 26 -1.86 8.10 -8.50
N ILE A 27 -0.74 8.77 -8.20
CA ILE A 27 -0.01 8.59 -6.93
C ILE A 27 -0.81 9.02 -5.70
N ARG A 28 -1.72 10.00 -5.83
CA ARG A 28 -2.55 10.46 -4.69
C ARG A 28 -3.62 9.44 -4.38
N GLU A 29 -4.26 8.89 -5.40
CA GLU A 29 -5.22 7.80 -5.25
C GLU A 29 -4.55 6.55 -4.64
N LEU A 30 -3.31 6.24 -5.05
CA LEU A 30 -2.54 5.14 -4.48
C LEU A 30 -2.34 5.30 -2.97
N PHE A 31 -1.85 6.46 -2.51
CA PHE A 31 -1.67 6.70 -1.07
C PHE A 31 -2.99 6.71 -0.31
N ARG A 32 -4.06 7.26 -0.90
CA ARG A 32 -5.38 7.25 -0.28
C ARG A 32 -5.89 5.83 -0.07
N LYS A 33 -5.81 4.98 -1.09
CA LYS A 33 -6.23 3.57 -1.01
C LYS A 33 -5.37 2.76 -0.05
N LEU A 34 -4.06 3.00 -0.03
CA LEU A 34 -3.18 2.36 0.96
C LEU A 34 -3.57 2.76 2.39
N ALA A 35 -3.89 4.03 2.64
CA ALA A 35 -4.32 4.50 3.96
C ALA A 35 -5.71 3.97 4.35
N GLU A 36 -6.63 3.83 3.38
CA GLU A 36 -7.95 3.23 3.60
C GLU A 36 -7.87 1.72 3.93
N GLN A 37 -6.99 0.98 3.26
CA GLN A 37 -6.84 -0.48 3.43
C GLN A 37 -5.96 -0.87 4.62
N TYR A 38 -4.95 -0.06 4.92
CA TYR A 38 -3.99 -0.30 5.99
C TYR A 38 -3.96 0.91 6.93
N PRO A 39 -5.03 1.11 7.73
CA PRO A 39 -5.02 2.12 8.78
C PRO A 39 -3.99 1.71 9.83
N GLY A 40 -2.99 2.56 10.02
CA GLY A 40 -2.03 2.47 11.14
C GLY A 40 -2.56 3.16 12.37
#